data_AF-A0A936QUN7-F1
#
_entry.id   AF-A0A936QUN7-F1
#
_cell.length_a   1.000
_cell.length_b   1.000
_cell.length_c   1.000
_cell.angle_alpha   90.00
_cell.angle_beta   90.00
_cell.angle_gamma   90.00
#
_symmetry.space_group_name_H-M   'P 1'
#
loop_
_entity.id
_entity.type
_entity.pdbx_description
1 polymer ?
#
loop_
_entity_poly.entity_id
_entity_poly.type
_entity_poly.pdbx_seq_one_letter_code
_entity_poly.pdbx_strand_id
1 'polypeptide(L)'
;MDNSSLNQDDFTFKLNGFRTVHGMVDLKRCPPKDMGQFTRISHWVYAGGVTIDKIGLARNIISLHLLSDETLDLRGHPYDAILSGYKIYEKQNIKTYIDLRAKVTEQLIDFNHRATKIVEDFAAGFQRGSIAILSFYATTLVIKVISKGDLQDLFNTEITVLSLTFLTASVLYFFVCRWEVKQQRNRFISSYQQMKARQADILDKEDVKRILNDDAEHTSNVRYIDNKVYVYKVLWIAIISLLGVATLLLYTLGTCCRSVQYYCNKIPDWPLGTFTLLNEGH
;
A
#
# COMPACT_ATOMS: atom_id res chain seq x y z
N MET A 1 0.17 -38.05 -26.96
CA MET A 1 0.97 -37.42 -28.03
C MET A 1 0.32 -37.78 -29.35
N ASP A 2 0.12 -36.81 -30.23
CA ASP A 2 -0.48 -37.07 -31.55
C ASP A 2 0.54 -37.81 -32.40
N ASN A 3 0.09 -38.77 -33.19
CA ASN A 3 0.95 -39.47 -34.14
C ASN A 3 0.20 -39.79 -35.42
N SER A 4 0.93 -39.86 -36.51
CA SER A 4 0.43 -40.36 -37.78
C SER A 4 1.54 -41.11 -38.48
N SER A 5 1.18 -42.23 -39.11
CA SER A 5 2.10 -43.05 -39.88
C SER A 5 1.38 -43.56 -41.12
N LEU A 6 2.04 -43.42 -42.26
CA LEU A 6 1.57 -43.96 -43.53
C LEU A 6 2.43 -45.18 -43.87
N ASN A 7 1.80 -46.36 -43.95
CA ASN A 7 2.48 -47.58 -44.36
C ASN A 7 1.81 -48.12 -45.63
N GLN A 8 2.46 -47.92 -46.77
CA GLN A 8 1.90 -48.18 -48.11
C GLN A 8 0.54 -47.48 -48.30
N ASP A 9 -0.55 -48.22 -48.14
CA ASP A 9 -1.92 -47.75 -48.35
C ASP A 9 -2.69 -47.52 -47.02
N ASP A 10 -2.14 -47.97 -45.89
CA ASP A 10 -2.76 -47.84 -44.58
C ASP A 10 -2.27 -46.59 -43.87
N PHE A 11 -3.19 -45.66 -43.63
CA PHE A 11 -2.96 -44.45 -42.84
C PHE A 11 -3.42 -44.69 -41.40
N THR A 12 -2.47 -44.80 -40.48
CA THR A 12 -2.76 -44.87 -39.04
C THR A 12 -2.59 -43.49 -38.42
N PHE A 13 -3.56 -43.06 -37.61
CA PHE A 13 -3.52 -41.78 -36.93
C PHE A 13 -4.04 -41.84 -35.50
N LYS A 14 -3.51 -40.96 -34.65
CA LYS A 14 -4.01 -40.66 -33.32
C LYS A 14 -4.04 -39.15 -33.12
N LEU A 15 -5.23 -38.62 -32.88
CA LEU A 15 -5.52 -37.22 -32.69
C LEU A 15 -6.09 -37.00 -31.28
N ASN A 16 -5.34 -36.31 -30.41
CA ASN A 16 -5.79 -36.00 -29.06
C ASN A 16 -6.40 -34.58 -29.01
N GLY A 17 -7.64 -34.45 -29.49
CA GLY A 17 -8.41 -33.18 -29.43
C GLY A 17 -9.31 -33.11 -28.20
N PHE A 18 -10.52 -32.54 -28.36
CA PHE A 18 -11.56 -32.60 -27.31
C PHE A 18 -11.99 -34.04 -26.99
N ARG A 19 -11.92 -34.91 -27.99
CA ARG A 19 -11.89 -36.36 -27.80
C ARG A 19 -10.63 -36.93 -28.43
N THR A 20 -10.15 -38.05 -27.87
CA THR A 20 -9.08 -38.82 -28.49
C THR A 20 -9.69 -39.66 -29.59
N VAL A 21 -9.23 -39.47 -30.82
CA VAL A 21 -9.62 -40.27 -31.98
C VAL A 21 -8.40 -41.04 -32.46
N HIS A 22 -8.56 -42.32 -32.73
CA HIS A 22 -7.50 -43.15 -33.26
C HIS A 22 -8.06 -44.13 -34.27
N GLY A 23 -7.38 -44.29 -35.41
CA GLY A 23 -7.93 -45.01 -36.55
C GLY A 23 -6.87 -45.51 -37.50
N MET A 24 -7.22 -46.54 -38.25
CA MET A 24 -6.47 -47.03 -39.40
C MET A 24 -7.37 -46.99 -40.62
N VAL A 25 -6.96 -46.25 -41.65
CA VAL A 25 -7.76 -46.00 -42.86
C VAL A 25 -6.96 -46.47 -44.07
N ASP A 26 -7.53 -47.41 -44.81
CA ASP A 26 -7.04 -47.82 -46.13
C ASP A 26 -7.41 -46.72 -47.16
N LEU A 27 -6.40 -45.98 -47.60
CA LEU A 27 -6.56 -44.84 -48.51
C LEU A 27 -7.01 -45.25 -49.93
N LYS A 28 -6.81 -46.51 -50.34
CA LYS A 28 -7.27 -47.03 -51.63
C LYS A 28 -8.74 -47.43 -51.60
N ARG A 29 -9.21 -48.00 -50.48
CA ARG A 29 -10.61 -48.45 -50.33
C ARG A 29 -11.55 -47.33 -49.89
N CYS A 30 -11.09 -46.38 -49.08
CA CYS A 30 -11.92 -45.30 -48.55
C CYS A 30 -11.18 -43.95 -48.63
N PRO A 31 -11.07 -43.36 -49.84
CA PRO A 31 -10.48 -42.02 -49.96
C PRO A 31 -11.32 -41.01 -49.17
N PRO A 32 -10.70 -40.05 -48.46
CA PRO A 32 -11.43 -39.03 -47.72
C PRO A 32 -12.33 -38.25 -48.68
N LYS A 33 -13.63 -38.19 -48.41
CA LYS A 33 -14.56 -37.48 -49.31
C LYS A 33 -14.32 -35.96 -49.33
N ASP A 34 -13.85 -35.41 -48.21
CA ASP A 34 -13.68 -33.97 -47.99
C ASP A 34 -12.20 -33.55 -47.89
N MET A 35 -11.35 -34.04 -48.80
CA MET A 35 -9.92 -33.68 -48.84
C MET A 35 -9.67 -32.17 -49.02
N GLY A 36 -10.64 -31.45 -49.60
CA GLY A 36 -10.62 -29.99 -49.71
C GLY A 36 -10.73 -29.27 -48.36
N GLN A 37 -11.48 -29.80 -47.39
CA GLN A 37 -11.59 -29.22 -46.05
C GLN A 37 -10.26 -29.35 -45.29
N PHE A 38 -9.64 -30.53 -45.33
CA PHE A 38 -8.32 -30.74 -44.69
C PHE A 38 -7.25 -29.82 -45.28
N THR A 39 -7.21 -29.66 -46.61
CA THR A 39 -6.28 -28.74 -47.28
C THR A 39 -6.50 -27.28 -46.88
N ARG A 40 -7.75 -26.83 -46.76
CA ARG A 40 -8.07 -25.46 -46.30
C ARG A 40 -7.65 -25.24 -44.85
N ILE A 41 -7.92 -26.22 -43.98
CA ILE A 41 -7.52 -26.16 -42.58
C ILE A 41 -5.99 -26.13 -42.45
N SER A 42 -5.28 -27.01 -43.17
CA SER A 42 -3.81 -27.03 -43.13
C SER A 42 -3.22 -25.71 -43.62
N HIS A 43 -3.73 -25.17 -44.73
CA HIS A 43 -3.29 -23.87 -45.22
C HIS A 43 -3.54 -22.75 -44.20
N TRP A 44 -4.70 -22.72 -43.56
CA TRP A 44 -5.03 -21.72 -42.54
C TRP A 44 -4.16 -21.82 -41.27
N VAL A 45 -3.87 -23.04 -40.81
CA VAL A 45 -3.03 -23.31 -39.64
C VAL A 45 -1.63 -22.72 -39.85
N TYR A 46 -1.05 -22.90 -41.03
CA TYR A 46 0.30 -22.41 -41.36
C TYR A 46 0.33 -20.98 -41.93
N ALA A 47 -0.84 -20.40 -42.24
CA ALA A 47 -0.93 -19.03 -42.73
C ALA A 47 -0.90 -18.02 -41.56
N GLY A 48 0.30 -17.57 -41.18
CA GLY A 48 0.51 -16.47 -40.21
C GLY A 48 -0.06 -16.71 -38.81
N GLY A 49 0.17 -15.77 -37.88
CA GLY A 49 -0.28 -15.89 -36.49
C GLY A 49 0.45 -16.97 -35.68
N VAL A 50 -0.04 -17.24 -34.47
CA VAL A 50 0.59 -18.23 -33.57
C VAL A 50 0.16 -19.63 -33.98
N THR A 51 1.04 -20.32 -34.73
CA THR A 51 0.76 -21.65 -35.31
C THR A 51 0.35 -22.68 -34.27
N ILE A 52 0.93 -22.65 -33.07
CA ILE A 52 0.64 -23.64 -32.03
C ILE A 52 -0.81 -23.54 -31.52
N ASP A 53 -1.33 -22.33 -31.35
CA ASP A 53 -2.71 -22.09 -30.94
C ASP A 53 -3.69 -22.51 -32.05
N LYS A 54 -3.35 -22.21 -33.30
CA LYS A 54 -4.12 -22.63 -34.47
C LYS A 54 -4.16 -24.15 -34.63
N ILE A 55 -3.04 -24.84 -34.45
CA ILE A 55 -2.97 -26.31 -34.45
C ILE A 55 -3.85 -26.87 -33.34
N GLY A 56 -3.72 -26.35 -32.11
CA GLY A 56 -4.51 -26.79 -30.96
C GLY A 56 -6.02 -26.64 -31.20
N LEU A 57 -6.44 -25.48 -31.70
CA LEU A 57 -7.84 -25.22 -32.03
C LEU A 57 -8.34 -26.09 -33.18
N ALA A 58 -7.57 -26.20 -34.26
CA ALA A 58 -7.91 -27.05 -35.40
C ALA A 58 -8.06 -28.51 -34.99
N ARG A 59 -7.12 -29.04 -34.22
CA ARG A 59 -7.16 -30.41 -33.67
C ARG A 59 -8.41 -30.64 -32.82
N ASN A 60 -8.72 -29.70 -31.93
CA ASN A 60 -9.89 -29.78 -31.07
C ASN A 60 -11.19 -29.82 -31.88
N ILE A 61 -11.33 -28.93 -32.87
CA ILE A 61 -12.55 -28.84 -33.68
C ILE A 61 -12.66 -30.00 -34.68
N ILE A 62 -11.56 -30.43 -35.31
CA ILE A 62 -11.54 -31.62 -36.18
C ILE A 62 -11.99 -32.85 -35.40
N SER A 63 -11.51 -33.03 -34.16
CA SER A 63 -11.90 -34.17 -33.33
C SER A 63 -13.41 -34.26 -33.13
N LEU A 64 -14.11 -33.13 -33.02
CA LEU A 64 -15.58 -33.08 -32.87
C LEU A 64 -16.34 -33.36 -34.16
N HIS A 65 -15.75 -33.07 -35.32
CA HIS A 65 -16.42 -33.19 -36.62
C HIS A 65 -16.12 -34.50 -37.34
N LEU A 66 -15.19 -35.33 -36.85
CA LEU A 66 -14.93 -36.65 -37.41
C LEU A 66 -16.16 -37.57 -37.25
N LEU A 67 -16.59 -38.27 -38.30
CA LEU A 67 -17.79 -39.12 -38.25
C LEU A 67 -17.57 -40.43 -37.49
N SER A 68 -16.43 -41.06 -37.69
CA SER A 68 -16.04 -42.32 -37.05
C SER A 68 -14.52 -42.34 -36.86
N ASP A 69 -14.05 -43.11 -35.89
CA ASP A 69 -12.63 -43.38 -35.68
C ASP A 69 -12.03 -44.22 -36.84
N GLU A 70 -12.89 -44.87 -37.65
CA GLU A 70 -12.50 -45.72 -38.78
C GLU A 70 -12.51 -45.00 -40.14
N THR A 71 -12.90 -43.71 -40.18
CA THR A 71 -12.95 -42.94 -41.44
C THR A 71 -12.36 -41.53 -41.27
N LEU A 72 -11.85 -40.96 -42.36
CA LEU A 72 -11.42 -39.55 -42.42
C LEU A 72 -12.55 -38.63 -42.92
N ASP A 73 -13.81 -39.06 -42.85
CA ASP A 73 -14.93 -38.25 -43.29
C ASP A 73 -15.34 -37.25 -42.19
N LEU A 74 -15.41 -35.97 -42.56
CA LEU A 74 -15.82 -34.88 -41.68
C LEU A 74 -17.32 -34.59 -41.86
N ARG A 75 -18.03 -34.35 -40.76
CA ARG A 75 -19.41 -33.89 -40.77
C ARG A 75 -19.46 -32.37 -40.92
N GLY A 76 -20.30 -31.88 -41.83
CA GLY A 76 -20.63 -30.44 -41.91
C GLY A 76 -19.45 -29.57 -42.37
N HIS A 77 -19.22 -28.44 -41.70
CA HIS A 77 -18.26 -27.42 -42.13
C HIS A 77 -17.22 -27.09 -41.04
N PRO A 78 -16.30 -28.02 -40.74
CA PRO A 78 -15.31 -27.84 -39.67
C PRO A 78 -14.37 -26.66 -39.91
N TYR A 79 -14.05 -26.32 -41.16
CA TYR A 79 -13.25 -25.14 -41.47
C TYR A 79 -13.93 -23.85 -41.01
N ASP A 80 -15.23 -23.69 -41.24
CA ASP A 80 -15.97 -22.49 -40.82
C ASP A 80 -16.11 -22.44 -39.28
N ALA A 81 -16.27 -23.60 -38.64
CA ALA A 81 -16.23 -23.72 -37.18
C ALA A 81 -14.86 -23.32 -36.61
N ILE A 82 -13.75 -23.71 -37.26
CA ILE A 82 -12.39 -23.29 -36.89
C ILE A 82 -12.22 -21.78 -37.03
N LEU A 83 -12.64 -21.19 -38.15
CA LEU A 83 -12.54 -19.74 -38.34
C LEU A 83 -13.37 -18.96 -37.31
N SER A 84 -14.59 -19.40 -37.04
CA SER A 84 -15.45 -18.78 -36.01
C SER A 84 -14.86 -18.96 -34.60
N GLY A 85 -14.42 -20.17 -34.27
CA GLY A 85 -13.77 -20.49 -33.00
C GLY A 85 -12.51 -19.68 -32.76
N TYR A 86 -11.70 -19.45 -33.80
CA TYR A 86 -10.48 -18.64 -33.70
C TYR A 86 -10.79 -17.17 -33.44
N LYS A 87 -11.81 -16.60 -34.11
CA LYS A 87 -12.29 -15.25 -33.81
C LYS A 87 -12.78 -15.12 -32.36
N ILE A 88 -13.44 -16.15 -31.82
CA ILE A 88 -13.87 -16.17 -30.41
C ILE A 88 -12.65 -16.23 -29.48
N TYR A 89 -11.68 -17.10 -29.78
CA TYR A 89 -10.43 -17.24 -29.03
C TYR A 89 -9.65 -15.93 -28.95
N GLU A 90 -9.45 -15.24 -30.09
CA GLU A 90 -8.79 -13.92 -30.11
C GLU A 90 -9.52 -12.89 -29.25
N LYS A 91 -10.85 -12.83 -29.37
CA LYS A 91 -11.67 -11.93 -28.53
C LYS A 91 -11.56 -12.25 -27.05
N GLN A 92 -11.54 -13.53 -26.67
CA GLN A 92 -11.37 -13.95 -25.28
C GLN A 92 -10.00 -13.57 -24.75
N ASN A 93 -8.93 -13.81 -25.51
CA ASN A 93 -7.57 -13.44 -25.12
C ASN A 93 -7.42 -11.93 -24.90
N ILE A 94 -7.94 -11.12 -25.83
CA ILE A 94 -7.95 -9.66 -25.69
C ILE A 94 -8.73 -9.25 -24.43
N LYS A 95 -9.90 -9.83 -24.20
CA LYS A 95 -10.71 -9.56 -23.01
C LYS A 95 -9.95 -9.92 -21.72
N THR A 96 -9.34 -11.10 -21.66
CA THR A 96 -8.54 -11.54 -20.52
C THR A 96 -7.39 -10.58 -20.22
N TYR A 97 -6.71 -10.08 -21.25
CA TYR A 97 -5.66 -9.07 -21.10
C TYR A 97 -6.21 -7.75 -20.52
N ILE A 98 -7.33 -7.25 -21.06
CA ILE A 98 -7.98 -6.03 -20.56
C ILE A 98 -8.41 -6.21 -19.09
N ASP A 99 -9.03 -7.34 -18.75
CA ASP A 99 -9.48 -7.65 -17.39
C ASP A 99 -8.29 -7.74 -16.42
N LEU A 100 -7.18 -8.35 -16.84
CA LEU A 100 -5.96 -8.42 -16.04
C LEU A 100 -5.37 -7.04 -15.79
N ARG A 101 -5.29 -6.20 -16.83
CA ARG A 101 -4.82 -4.82 -16.70
C ARG A 101 -5.70 -4.01 -15.76
N ALA A 102 -7.02 -4.14 -15.88
CA ALA A 102 -7.98 -3.45 -15.01
C ALA A 102 -7.78 -3.84 -13.53
N LYS A 103 -7.58 -5.13 -13.25
CA LYS A 103 -7.27 -5.63 -11.89
C LYS A 103 -5.98 -5.05 -11.33
N VAL A 104 -4.92 -4.91 -12.14
CA VAL A 104 -3.67 -4.28 -11.69
C VAL A 104 -3.91 -2.80 -11.36
N THR A 105 -4.65 -2.08 -12.19
CA THR A 105 -5.02 -0.68 -11.92
C THR A 105 -5.83 -0.55 -10.63
N GLU A 106 -6.79 -1.43 -10.39
CA GLU A 106 -7.56 -1.47 -9.14
C GLU A 106 -6.67 -1.71 -7.91
N GLN A 107 -5.69 -2.62 -8.02
CA GLN A 107 -4.70 -2.85 -6.97
C GLN A 107 -3.82 -1.61 -6.72
N LEU A 108 -3.42 -0.88 -7.77
CA LEU A 108 -2.67 0.37 -7.62
C LEU A 108 -3.49 1.45 -6.88
N ILE A 109 -4.78 1.57 -7.19
CA ILE A 109 -5.69 2.46 -6.48
C ILE A 109 -5.78 2.07 -5.00
N ASP A 110 -5.89 0.78 -4.68
CA ASP A 110 -5.85 0.29 -3.29
C ASP A 110 -4.52 0.63 -2.60
N PHE A 111 -3.38 0.53 -3.28
CA PHE A 111 -2.10 1.00 -2.72
C PHE A 111 -2.10 2.50 -2.44
N ASN A 112 -2.68 3.33 -3.30
CA ASN A 112 -2.81 4.77 -3.04
C ASN A 112 -3.68 5.04 -1.79
N HIS A 113 -4.83 4.36 -1.67
CA HIS A 113 -5.66 4.45 -0.46
C HIS A 113 -4.93 4.00 0.80
N ARG A 114 -4.17 2.90 0.73
CA ARG A 114 -3.35 2.43 1.85
C ARG A 114 -2.27 3.44 2.24
N ALA A 115 -1.60 4.05 1.27
CA ALA A 115 -0.60 5.09 1.55
C ALA A 115 -1.23 6.31 2.26
N THR A 116 -2.41 6.73 1.81
CA THR A 116 -3.19 7.79 2.45
C THR A 116 -3.56 7.41 3.88
N LYS A 117 -4.08 6.18 4.08
CA LYS A 117 -4.46 5.68 5.40
C LYS A 117 -3.30 5.62 6.39
N ILE A 118 -2.11 5.20 5.96
CA ILE A 118 -0.90 5.19 6.81
C ILE A 118 -0.59 6.61 7.32
N VAL A 119 -0.75 7.62 6.47
CA VAL A 119 -0.55 9.03 6.86
C VAL A 119 -1.66 9.51 7.80
N GLU A 120 -2.92 9.18 7.51
CA GLU A 120 -4.06 9.54 8.34
C GLU A 120 -3.97 8.93 9.74
N ASP A 121 -3.58 7.67 9.85
CA ASP A 121 -3.41 6.97 11.13
C ASP A 121 -2.31 7.64 11.98
N PHE A 122 -1.18 8.01 11.36
CA PHE A 122 -0.10 8.75 12.04
C PHE A 122 -0.53 10.16 12.43
N ALA A 123 -1.22 10.88 11.54
CA ALA A 123 -1.76 12.22 11.80
C ALA A 123 -2.79 12.20 12.94
N ALA A 124 -3.64 11.17 13.00
CA ALA A 124 -4.59 10.97 14.09
C ALA A 124 -3.87 10.69 15.42
N GLY A 125 -2.79 9.90 15.40
CA GLY A 125 -1.91 9.74 16.56
C GLY A 125 -1.34 11.08 17.06
N PHE A 126 -0.82 11.89 16.13
CA PHE A 126 -0.34 13.25 16.43
C PHE A 126 -1.43 14.15 17.02
N GLN A 127 -2.63 14.16 16.42
CA GLN A 127 -3.76 14.96 16.92
C GLN A 127 -4.17 14.54 18.33
N ARG A 128 -4.34 13.24 18.59
CA ARG A 128 -4.66 12.72 19.92
C ARG A 128 -3.61 13.09 20.94
N GLY A 129 -2.33 12.90 20.59
CA GLY A 129 -1.21 13.27 21.44
C GLY A 129 -1.16 14.77 21.75
N SER A 130 -1.34 15.61 20.73
CA SER A 130 -1.29 17.07 20.86
C SER A 130 -2.48 17.62 21.67
N ILE A 131 -3.69 17.12 21.42
CA ILE A 131 -4.89 17.50 22.18
C ILE A 131 -4.72 17.12 23.65
N ALA A 132 -4.24 15.91 23.95
CA ALA A 132 -4.03 15.48 25.34
C ALA A 132 -3.06 16.41 26.10
N ILE A 133 -1.97 16.83 25.45
CA ILE A 133 -1.02 17.79 26.03
C ILE A 133 -1.68 19.16 26.23
N LEU A 134 -2.33 19.70 25.19
CA LEU A 134 -2.96 21.02 25.27
C LEU A 134 -4.05 21.06 26.35
N SER A 135 -4.87 20.01 26.45
CA SER A 135 -5.90 19.89 27.49
C SER A 135 -5.28 19.86 28.90
N PHE A 136 -4.20 19.11 29.12
CA PHE A 136 -3.51 19.08 30.40
C PHE A 136 -3.01 20.48 30.83
N TYR A 137 -2.35 21.20 29.93
CA TYR A 137 -1.85 22.55 30.22
C TYR A 137 -3.00 23.54 30.42
N ALA A 138 -4.06 23.50 29.60
CA ALA A 138 -5.23 24.36 29.75
C ALA A 138 -5.90 24.15 31.12
N THR A 139 -6.15 22.90 31.52
CA THR A 139 -6.72 22.58 32.84
C THR A 139 -5.82 23.06 33.98
N THR A 140 -4.51 22.87 33.87
CA THR A 140 -3.54 23.33 34.88
C THR A 140 -3.56 24.85 35.05
N LEU A 141 -3.62 25.60 33.94
CA LEU A 141 -3.73 27.06 33.96
C LEU A 141 -5.04 27.51 34.64
N VAL A 142 -6.17 26.91 34.25
CA VAL A 142 -7.50 27.26 34.81
C VAL A 142 -7.55 27.03 36.32
N ILE A 143 -7.12 25.85 36.79
CA ILE A 143 -7.09 25.53 38.23
C ILE A 143 -6.26 26.56 39.00
N LYS A 144 -5.12 26.98 38.44
CA LYS A 144 -4.24 27.95 39.10
C LYS A 144 -4.80 29.37 39.15
N VAL A 145 -5.40 29.85 38.05
CA VAL A 145 -6.04 31.17 38.01
C VAL A 145 -7.16 31.25 39.06
N ILE A 146 -7.95 30.19 39.22
CA ILE A 146 -9.04 30.13 40.21
C ILE A 146 -8.51 30.06 41.66
N SER A 147 -7.41 29.33 41.90
CA SER A 147 -6.99 28.99 43.27
C SER A 147 -6.25 30.11 44.02
N LYS A 148 -5.44 30.96 43.36
CA LYS A 148 -4.59 31.93 44.09
C LYS A 148 -4.39 33.33 43.50
N GLY A 149 -4.95 33.67 42.33
CA GLY A 149 -4.91 35.05 41.79
C GLY A 149 -3.54 35.64 41.43
N ASP A 150 -2.43 35.10 41.96
CA ASP A 150 -1.08 35.60 41.72
C ASP A 150 -0.30 34.66 40.78
N LEU A 151 0.17 35.21 39.65
CA LEU A 151 0.86 34.50 38.58
C LEU A 151 2.25 33.98 39.01
N GLN A 152 2.77 34.43 40.16
CA GLN A 152 4.09 34.03 40.65
C GLN A 152 4.11 32.61 41.28
N ASP A 153 2.95 32.05 41.62
CA ASP A 153 2.81 30.69 42.18
C ASP A 153 2.24 29.68 41.16
N LEU A 154 2.30 30.02 39.87
CA LEU A 154 1.65 29.25 38.77
C LEU A 154 2.29 27.87 38.59
N PHE A 155 3.62 27.77 38.68
CA PHE A 155 4.37 26.51 38.61
C PHE A 155 5.16 26.28 39.91
N ASN A 156 4.52 25.65 40.88
CA ASN A 156 5.20 25.09 42.04
C ASN A 156 5.84 23.72 41.69
N THR A 157 6.75 23.23 42.52
CA THR A 157 7.49 21.98 42.32
C THR A 157 6.56 20.80 41.98
N GLU A 158 5.41 20.70 42.64
CA GLU A 158 4.42 19.64 42.39
C GLU A 158 3.89 19.65 40.95
N ILE A 159 3.49 20.83 40.45
CA ILE A 159 2.94 20.99 39.10
C ILE A 159 4.03 20.79 38.05
N THR A 160 5.25 21.27 38.31
CA THR A 160 6.40 21.07 37.42
C THR A 160 6.74 19.59 37.27
N VAL A 161 6.79 18.82 38.37
CA VAL A 161 7.02 17.37 38.34
C VAL A 161 5.90 16.65 37.59
N LEU A 162 4.65 17.02 37.84
CA LEU A 162 3.50 16.45 37.13
C LEU A 162 3.56 16.74 35.62
N SER A 163 3.90 17.97 35.23
CA SER A 163 4.04 18.38 33.83
C SER A 163 5.17 17.64 33.13
N LEU A 164 6.33 17.50 33.77
CA LEU A 164 7.46 16.76 33.20
C LEU A 164 7.14 15.27 33.03
N THR A 165 6.41 14.68 33.99
CA THR A 165 5.91 13.31 33.89
C THR A 165 4.98 13.15 32.68
N PHE A 166 4.06 14.09 32.49
CA PHE A 166 3.12 14.07 31.36
C PHE A 166 3.81 14.27 30.01
N LEU A 167 4.80 15.17 29.93
CA LEU A 167 5.64 15.34 28.73
C LEU A 167 6.43 14.07 28.41
N THR A 168 6.96 13.40 29.44
CA THR A 168 7.68 12.12 29.26
C THR A 168 6.75 11.05 28.71
N ALA A 169 5.51 10.95 29.21
CA ALA A 169 4.50 10.04 28.66
C ALA A 169 4.18 10.36 27.19
N SER A 170 4.11 11.64 26.81
CA SER A 170 3.90 12.06 25.42
C SER A 170 5.06 11.65 24.50
N VAL A 171 6.30 11.78 24.98
CA VAL A 171 7.49 11.32 24.25
C VAL A 171 7.44 9.80 24.03
N LEU A 172 7.05 9.03 25.05
CA LEU A 172 6.87 7.57 24.90
C LEU A 172 5.78 7.24 23.87
N TYR A 173 4.64 7.93 23.91
CA TYR A 173 3.57 7.74 22.93
C TYR A 173 4.03 8.06 21.50
N PHE A 174 4.80 9.14 21.32
CA PHE A 174 5.42 9.47 20.04
C PHE A 174 6.31 8.33 19.50
N PHE A 175 7.12 7.68 20.35
CA PHE A 175 7.92 6.53 19.94
C PHE A 175 7.08 5.34 19.47
N VAL A 176 5.95 5.08 20.14
CA VAL A 176 5.00 4.03 19.74
C VAL A 176 4.43 4.33 18.35
N CYS A 177 3.90 5.54 18.13
CA CYS A 177 3.37 5.94 16.82
C CYS A 177 4.44 5.90 15.72
N ARG A 178 5.69 6.28 16.05
CA ARG A 178 6.81 6.22 15.12
C ARG A 178 7.20 4.79 14.75
N TRP A 179 7.15 3.87 15.71
CA TRP A 179 7.40 2.46 15.43
C TRP A 179 6.30 1.86 14.55
N GLU A 180 5.04 2.15 14.86
CA GLU A 180 3.88 1.69 14.11
C GLU A 180 3.93 2.15 12.64
N VAL A 181 4.12 3.44 12.38
CA VAL A 181 4.17 3.96 10.99
C VAL A 181 5.34 3.37 10.21
N LYS A 182 6.49 3.11 10.86
CA LYS A 182 7.63 2.44 10.22
C LYS A 182 7.28 1.01 9.81
N GLN A 183 6.58 0.26 10.66
CA GLN A 183 6.13 -1.10 10.35
C GLN A 183 5.14 -1.10 9.19
N GLN A 184 4.14 -0.22 9.23
CA GLN A 184 3.13 -0.11 8.18
C GLN A 184 3.76 0.27 6.82
N ARG A 185 4.70 1.23 6.80
CA ARG A 185 5.46 1.61 5.61
C ARG A 185 6.28 0.44 5.03
N ASN A 186 6.98 -0.31 5.87
CA ASN A 186 7.78 -1.45 5.41
C ASN A 186 6.89 -2.56 4.82
N ARG A 187 5.74 -2.81 5.45
CA ARG A 187 4.74 -3.75 4.95
C ARG A 187 4.14 -3.27 3.62
N PHE A 188 3.88 -1.97 3.48
CA PHE A 188 3.40 -1.36 2.24
C PHE A 188 4.37 -1.59 1.07
N ILE A 189 5.66 -1.30 1.27
CA ILE A 189 6.70 -1.53 0.25
C ILE A 189 6.79 -3.01 -0.12
N SER A 190 6.83 -3.89 0.89
CA SER A 190 6.92 -5.34 0.68
C SER A 190 5.71 -5.89 -0.08
N SER A 191 4.50 -5.41 0.26
CA SER A 191 3.26 -5.83 -0.40
C SER A 191 3.22 -5.41 -1.88
N TYR A 192 3.75 -4.23 -2.21
CA TYR A 192 3.88 -3.79 -3.60
C TYR A 192 4.84 -4.68 -4.39
N GLN A 193 6.03 -4.96 -3.84
CA GLN A 193 7.01 -5.82 -4.50
C GLN A 193 6.49 -7.24 -4.74
N GLN A 194 5.76 -7.81 -3.77
CA GLN A 194 5.11 -9.11 -3.94
C GLN A 194 4.03 -9.09 -5.01
N MET A 195 3.22 -8.03 -5.09
CA MET A 195 2.24 -7.87 -6.17
C MET A 195 2.95 -7.81 -7.53
N LYS A 196 4.01 -6.99 -7.66
CA LYS A 196 4.78 -6.85 -8.89
C LYS A 196 5.38 -8.17 -9.34
N ALA A 197 5.96 -8.94 -8.42
CA ALA A 197 6.52 -10.26 -8.70
C ALA A 197 5.44 -11.22 -9.24
N ARG A 198 4.29 -11.32 -8.57
CA ARG A 198 3.18 -12.18 -9.02
C ARG A 198 2.66 -11.82 -10.41
N GLN A 199 2.64 -10.54 -10.78
CA GLN A 199 2.20 -10.14 -12.11
C GLN A 199 3.24 -10.44 -13.19
N ALA A 200 4.53 -10.39 -12.85
CA ALA A 200 5.63 -10.75 -13.75
C ALA A 200 5.73 -12.26 -14.02
N ASP A 201 5.02 -13.10 -13.27
CA ASP A 201 4.89 -14.55 -13.57
C ASP A 201 3.87 -14.84 -14.67
N ILE A 202 2.92 -13.93 -14.92
CA ILE A 202 1.81 -14.12 -15.87
C ILE A 202 1.97 -13.24 -17.13
N LEU A 203 2.50 -12.03 -16.94
CA LEU A 203 2.73 -11.04 -17.99
C LEU A 203 4.20 -10.97 -18.35
N ASP A 204 4.48 -10.53 -19.57
CA ASP A 204 5.84 -10.16 -19.94
C ASP A 204 6.36 -9.02 -19.04
N LYS A 205 7.65 -9.06 -18.70
CA LYS A 205 8.27 -8.10 -17.79
C LYS A 205 8.18 -6.66 -18.32
N GLU A 206 8.25 -6.46 -19.63
CA GLU A 206 8.11 -5.14 -20.24
C GLU A 206 6.68 -4.61 -20.11
N ASP A 207 5.69 -5.50 -20.25
CA ASP A 207 4.29 -5.13 -20.04
C ASP A 207 4.01 -4.73 -18.59
N VAL A 208 4.54 -5.49 -17.62
CA VAL A 208 4.44 -5.11 -16.19
C VAL A 208 5.08 -3.75 -15.94
N LYS A 209 6.29 -3.52 -16.48
CA LYS A 209 7.00 -2.25 -16.34
C LYS A 209 6.19 -1.07 -16.89
N ARG A 210 5.56 -1.25 -18.05
CA ARG A 210 4.69 -0.25 -18.70
C ARG A 210 3.41 -0.02 -17.92
N ILE A 211 2.73 -1.07 -17.45
CA ILE A 211 1.48 -0.97 -16.68
C ILE A 211 1.73 -0.26 -15.35
N LEU A 212 2.86 -0.54 -14.69
CA LEU A 212 3.25 0.09 -13.43
C LEU A 212 3.93 1.46 -13.61
N ASN A 213 4.09 1.94 -14.84
CA ASN A 213 4.75 3.19 -15.19
C ASN A 213 6.09 3.37 -14.46
N ASP A 214 6.99 2.39 -14.57
CA ASP A 214 8.30 2.40 -13.90
C ASP A 214 8.23 2.61 -12.37
N ASP A 215 7.20 2.05 -11.74
CA ASP A 215 6.92 2.18 -10.31
C ASP A 215 6.74 3.65 -9.84
N ALA A 216 6.43 4.57 -10.76
CA ALA A 216 6.33 6.00 -10.47
C ALA A 216 5.30 6.31 -9.38
N GLU A 217 4.10 5.71 -9.45
CA GLU A 217 3.05 5.87 -8.45
C GLU A 217 3.47 5.32 -7.09
N HIS A 218 4.11 4.14 -7.06
CA HIS A 218 4.61 3.55 -5.82
C HIS A 218 5.67 4.44 -5.16
N THR A 219 6.62 4.92 -5.95
CA THR A 219 7.68 5.82 -5.48
C THR A 219 7.10 7.14 -4.97
N SER A 220 6.09 7.68 -5.67
CA SER A 220 5.35 8.86 -5.23
C SER A 220 4.66 8.63 -3.88
N ASN A 221 3.98 7.49 -3.72
CA ASN A 221 3.29 7.12 -2.47
C ASN A 221 4.26 6.96 -1.29
N VAL A 222 5.42 6.32 -1.50
CA VAL A 222 6.44 6.19 -0.46
C VAL A 222 6.98 7.57 -0.06
N ARG A 223 7.27 8.44 -1.04
CA ARG A 223 7.73 9.81 -0.79
C ARG A 223 6.66 10.63 -0.06
N TYR A 224 5.39 10.46 -0.42
CA TYR A 224 4.26 11.10 0.24
C TYR A 224 4.19 10.73 1.72
N ILE A 225 4.27 9.43 2.04
CA ILE A 225 4.32 8.92 3.42
C ILE A 225 5.51 9.55 4.16
N ASP A 226 6.72 9.47 3.58
CA ASP A 226 7.94 9.95 4.24
C ASP A 226 7.89 11.46 4.53
N ASN A 227 7.43 12.26 3.56
CA ASN A 227 7.33 13.70 3.72
C ASN A 227 6.29 14.08 4.78
N LYS A 228 5.08 13.49 4.73
CA LYS A 228 4.02 13.79 5.70
C LYS A 228 4.41 13.36 7.11
N VAL A 229 4.95 12.16 7.28
CA VAL A 229 5.46 11.67 8.57
C VAL A 229 6.55 12.59 9.10
N TYR A 230 7.47 13.05 8.23
CA TYR A 230 8.51 14.00 8.64
C TYR A 230 7.93 15.32 9.17
N VAL A 231 6.98 15.92 8.46
CA VAL A 231 6.33 17.18 8.88
C VAL A 231 5.65 17.03 10.24
N TYR A 232 4.79 16.02 10.41
CA TYR A 232 4.10 15.79 11.70
C TYR A 232 5.08 15.49 12.83
N LYS A 233 6.16 14.75 12.55
CA LYS A 233 7.23 14.47 13.52
C LYS A 233 7.91 15.76 14.01
N VAL A 234 8.27 16.66 13.08
CA VAL A 234 8.89 17.95 13.43
C VAL A 234 7.93 18.81 14.26
N LEU A 235 6.65 18.91 13.86
CA LEU A 235 5.63 19.65 14.61
C LEU A 235 5.43 19.09 16.02
N TRP A 236 5.39 17.77 16.18
CA TRP A 236 5.22 17.14 17.49
C TRP A 236 6.39 17.42 18.42
N ILE A 237 7.62 17.25 17.92
CA ILE A 237 8.83 17.57 18.69
C ILE A 237 8.86 19.06 19.05
N ALA A 238 8.48 19.95 18.12
CA ALA A 238 8.39 21.38 18.37
C ALA A 238 7.41 21.69 19.52
N ILE A 239 6.20 21.11 19.51
CA ILE A 239 5.20 21.30 20.58
C ILE A 239 5.73 20.81 21.94
N ILE A 240 6.30 19.60 21.99
CA ILE A 240 6.86 19.04 23.24
C ILE A 240 8.01 19.92 23.74
N SER A 241 8.91 20.35 22.84
CA SER A 241 10.05 21.19 23.21
C SER A 241 9.63 22.57 23.71
N LEU A 242 8.67 23.21 23.05
CA LEU A 242 8.12 24.51 23.45
C LEU A 242 7.51 24.45 24.85
N LEU A 243 6.69 23.44 25.12
CA LEU A 243 6.04 23.26 26.41
C LEU A 243 7.02 22.85 27.52
N GLY A 244 8.01 22.02 27.18
CA GLY A 244 9.10 21.67 28.10
C GLY A 244 9.91 22.90 28.52
N VAL A 245 10.33 23.72 27.55
CA VAL A 245 11.07 24.97 27.80
C VAL A 245 10.21 25.96 28.60
N ALA A 246 8.94 26.14 28.22
CA ALA A 246 8.03 27.03 28.96
C ALA A 246 7.87 26.60 30.42
N THR A 247 7.71 25.29 30.68
CA THR A 247 7.58 24.73 32.03
C THR A 247 8.84 24.99 32.87
N LEU A 248 10.03 24.80 32.27
CA LEU A 248 11.30 25.04 32.95
C LEU A 248 11.55 26.53 33.23
N LEU A 249 11.28 27.41 32.25
CA LEU A 249 11.42 28.86 32.41
C LEU A 249 10.51 29.38 33.53
N LEU A 250 9.23 28.98 33.55
CA LEU A 250 8.29 29.39 34.59
C LEU A 250 8.71 28.90 35.97
N TYR A 251 9.27 27.68 36.07
CA TYR A 251 9.83 27.18 37.33
C TYR A 251 11.04 28.00 37.81
N THR A 252 11.96 28.36 36.91
CA THR A 252 13.14 29.18 37.26
C THR A 252 12.75 30.62 37.66
N LEU A 253 11.77 31.23 36.99
CA LEU A 253 11.27 32.56 37.35
C LEU A 253 10.55 32.54 38.70
N GLY A 254 9.71 31.54 38.95
CA GLY A 254 9.00 31.38 40.23
C GLY A 254 9.94 31.16 41.41
N THR A 255 11.01 30.37 41.23
CA THR A 255 12.04 30.16 42.26
C THR A 255 12.88 31.41 42.50
N CYS A 256 13.25 32.15 41.45
CA CYS A 256 13.97 33.42 41.57
C CYS A 256 13.16 34.47 42.35
N CYS A 257 11.88 34.69 41.99
CA CYS A 257 11.02 35.65 42.72
C CYS A 257 10.82 35.26 44.19
N ARG A 258 10.61 33.97 44.50
CA ARG A 258 10.52 33.52 45.91
C ARG A 258 11.80 33.76 46.69
N SER A 259 12.96 33.53 46.06
CA SER A 259 14.24 33.78 46.71
C SER A 259 14.43 35.27 47.02
N VAL A 260 14.12 36.17 46.09
CA VAL A 260 14.19 37.62 46.28
C VAL A 260 13.23 38.08 47.38
N GLN A 261 12.00 37.57 47.40
CA GLN A 261 11.01 37.91 48.44
C GLN A 261 11.42 37.40 49.82
N TYR A 262 12.04 36.21 49.90
CA TYR A 262 12.60 35.69 51.14
C TYR A 262 13.73 36.58 51.68
N TYR A 263 14.63 37.07 50.81
CA TYR A 263 15.68 37.99 51.23
C TYR A 263 15.16 39.38 51.61
N CYS A 264 14.16 39.93 50.90
CA CYS A 264 13.51 41.20 51.26
C CYS A 264 12.79 41.14 52.62
N ASN A 265 12.08 40.05 52.92
CA ASN A 265 11.38 39.88 54.21
C ASN A 265 12.34 39.63 55.40
N LYS A 266 13.63 39.40 55.15
CA LYS A 266 14.64 39.12 56.18
C LYS A 266 15.53 40.33 56.48
N ILE A 267 15.34 41.46 55.79
CA ILE A 267 15.94 42.74 56.15
C ILE A 267 15.17 43.25 57.39
N PRO A 268 15.80 43.39 58.56
CA PRO A 268 15.13 43.91 59.74
C PRO A 268 14.72 45.36 59.48
N ASP A 269 13.48 45.73 59.85
CA ASP A 269 13.10 47.12 60.03
C ASP A 269 14.10 47.75 61.00
N TRP A 270 14.97 48.63 60.49
CA TRP A 270 15.87 49.40 61.33
C TRP A 270 15.00 50.30 62.22
N PRO A 271 15.14 50.26 63.56
CA PRO A 271 14.33 51.12 64.40
C PRO A 271 14.74 52.56 64.10
N LEU A 272 13.78 53.36 63.63
CA LEU A 272 13.88 54.82 63.65
C LEU A 272 14.11 55.21 65.11
N GLY A 273 15.37 55.50 65.44
CA GLY A 273 15.79 55.90 66.77
C GLY A 273 14.97 57.09 67.24
N THR A 274 14.32 56.91 68.39
CA THR A 274 13.74 57.95 69.22
C THR A 274 14.81 58.95 69.61
N PHE A 275 14.94 60.05 68.87
CA PHE A 275 15.68 61.23 69.29
C PHE A 275 14.91 61.91 70.44
N THR A 276 15.25 61.56 71.67
CA THR A 276 14.92 62.34 72.87
C THR A 276 15.91 63.51 72.93
N LEU A 277 15.41 64.72 72.67
CA LEU A 277 16.16 65.95 72.88
C LEU A 277 16.26 66.23 74.39
N LEU A 278 17.40 65.89 74.98
CA LEU A 278 17.90 66.55 76.19
C LEU A 278 18.48 67.90 75.78
N ASN A 279 17.86 69.01 76.21
CA ASN A 279 18.54 70.29 76.29
C ASN A 279 18.13 70.97 77.60
N GLU A 280 19.01 70.86 78.60
CA GLU A 280 19.00 71.66 79.81
C GLU A 280 19.77 72.96 79.58
N GLY A 281 19.25 74.07 80.12
CA GLY A 281 20.04 75.15 80.72
C GLY A 281 20.74 76.15 79.81
N HIS A 282 20.11 77.29 79.55
CA HIS A 282 20.45 78.60 80.15
C HIS A 282 19.48 79.70 79.70
#